data_AF-A0A839PMD4-F1
#
_entry.id   AF-A0A839PMD4-F1
#
_cell.length_a   1.000
_cell.length_b   1.000
_cell.length_c   1.000
_cell.angle_alpha   90.00
_cell.angle_beta   90.00
_cell.angle_gamma   90.00
#
_symmetry.space_group_name_H-M   'P 1'
#
loop_
_entity.id
_entity.type
_entity.pdbx_description
1 polymer ?
#
loop_
_entity_poly.entity_id
_entity_poly.type
_entity_poly.pdbx_seq_one_letter_code
_entity_poly.pdbx_strand_id
1 'polypeptide(L)' 'MLHIEWWHHSAYGYMWQLAAPRFAWEYLRRNGEYRDDCQALALAHRQSVKQLESFADRWGLLFPKRPVHGG' A
#
# COMPACT_ATOMS: atom_id res chain seq x y z
N MET A 1 -3.48 -7.12 -19.17
CA MET A 1 -2.41 -6.58 -18.29
C MET A 1 -2.18 -5.14 -18.75
N LEU A 2 -2.65 -4.14 -18.00
CA LEU A 2 -2.53 -2.73 -18.42
C LEU A 2 -1.10 -2.27 -18.17
N HIS A 3 -0.34 -2.05 -19.25
CA HIS A 3 0.96 -1.40 -19.21
C HIS A 3 0.73 0.09 -18.93
N ILE A 4 0.71 0.45 -17.64
CA ILE A 4 0.63 1.85 -17.24
C ILE A 4 1.97 2.47 -17.62
N GLU A 5 1.97 3.31 -18.65
CA GLU A 5 3.13 4.11 -19.04
C GLU A 5 3.36 5.18 -17.96
N TRP A 6 4.06 4.77 -16.91
CA TRP A 6 4.36 5.57 -15.73
C TRP A 6 5.21 6.81 -16.02
N TRP A 7 5.71 6.98 -17.25
CA TRP A 7 6.44 8.17 -17.70
C TRP A 7 5.54 9.20 -18.39
N HIS A 8 4.29 8.87 -18.70
CA HIS A 8 3.39 9.81 -19.36
C HIS A 8 2.91 10.85 -18.35
N HIS A 9 3.26 12.12 -18.57
CA HIS A 9 2.95 13.24 -17.66
C HIS A 9 1.45 13.37 -17.36
N SER A 10 0.59 12.97 -18.31
CA SER A 10 -0.86 12.89 -18.16
C SER A 10 -1.32 11.95 -17.04
N ALA A 11 -0.55 10.90 -16.73
CA ALA A 11 -0.85 9.99 -15.62
C ALA A 11 -0.62 10.62 -14.23
N TYR A 12 0.07 11.77 -14.16
CA TYR A 12 0.38 12.49 -12.92
C TYR A 12 -0.31 13.85 -12.82
N GLY A 13 -1.02 14.30 -13.86
CA GLY A 13 -1.63 15.64 -13.91
C GLY A 13 -2.57 15.95 -12.74
N TYR A 14 -3.20 14.94 -12.15
CA TYR A 14 -4.08 15.11 -10.97
C TYR A 14 -3.33 15.05 -9.63
N MET A 15 -2.06 14.64 -9.60
CA MET A 15 -1.33 14.43 -8.35
C MET A 15 -1.09 15.72 -7.57
N TRP A 16 -0.95 16.84 -8.27
CA TRP A 16 -0.82 18.17 -7.65
C TRP A 16 -2.04 18.58 -6.80
N GLN A 17 -3.20 17.96 -7.06
CA GLN A 17 -4.45 18.26 -6.37
C GLN A 17 -4.71 17.32 -5.18
N LEU A 18 -3.81 16.35 -4.94
CA LEU A 18 -3.98 15.35 -3.90
C LEU A 18 -3.50 15.88 -2.54
N ALA A 19 -4.29 15.63 -1.50
CA ALA A 19 -3.81 15.74 -0.13
C ALA A 19 -2.66 14.74 0.12
N ALA A 20 -1.75 15.09 1.04
CA ALA A 20 -0.54 14.31 1.32
C ALA A 20 -0.76 12.79 1.53
N PRO A 21 -1.80 12.32 2.26
CA PRO A 21 -2.03 10.88 2.41
C PRO A 21 -2.40 10.19 1.10
N ARG A 22 -3.19 10.87 0.24
CA ARG A 22 -3.59 10.33 -1.06
C ARG A 22 -2.43 10.35 -2.05
N PHE A 23 -1.57 11.38 -1.99
CA PHE A 23 -0.34 11.43 -2.77
C PHE A 23 0.62 10.28 -2.40
N ALA A 24 0.88 10.07 -1.11
CA ALA A 24 1.71 8.97 -0.62
C ALA A 24 1.18 7.60 -1.06
N TRP A 25 -0.15 7.41 -0.98
CA TRP A 25 -0.80 6.18 -1.44
C TRP A 25 -0.64 5.94 -2.95
N GLU A 26 -0.76 6.98 -3.78
CA GLU A 26 -0.57 6.85 -5.22
C GLU A 26 0.86 6.43 -5.60
N TYR A 27 1.86 6.91 -4.86
CA TYR A 27 3.24 6.45 -5.03
C TYR A 27 3.41 4.99 -4.61
N LEU A 28 2.92 4.64 -3.41
CA LEU A 28 3.06 3.31 -2.84
C LEU A 28 2.42 2.23 -3.72
N ARG A 29 1.18 2.42 -4.19
CA ARG A 29 0.46 1.42 -5.01
C ARG A 29 1.09 1.17 -6.39
N ARG A 30 1.95 2.07 -6.86
CA ARG A 30 2.70 1.94 -8.12
C ARG A 30 4.08 1.31 -7.94
N ASN A 31 4.58 1.23 -6.72
CA ASN A 31 5.84 0.54 -6.42
C ASN A 31 5.70 -0.97 -6.71
N GLY A 32 6.61 -1.51 -7.53
CA GLY A 32 6.60 -2.91 -7.93
C GLY A 32 6.82 -3.85 -6.74
N GLU A 33 7.81 -3.56 -5.90
CA GLU A 33 8.10 -4.35 -4.70
C GLU A 33 6.92 -4.33 -3.71
N TYR A 34 6.25 -3.19 -3.55
CA TYR A 34 5.05 -3.10 -2.72
C TYR A 34 3.94 -4.02 -3.25
N ARG A 35 3.73 -4.04 -4.57
CA ARG A 35 2.73 -4.91 -5.19
C ARG A 35 3.06 -6.38 -5.00
N ASP A 36 4.32 -6.75 -5.15
CA ASP A 36 4.77 -8.13 -4.98
C ASP A 36 4.63 -8.58 -3.52
N ASP A 37 5.04 -7.73 -2.56
CA ASP A 37 4.83 -7.96 -1.13
C ASP A 37 3.34 -8.07 -0.79
N CYS A 38 2.49 -7.18 -1.32
CA CYS A 38 1.03 -7.24 -1.14
C CYS A 38 0.45 -8.56 -1.67
N GLN A 39 0.89 -9.01 -2.84
CA GLN A 39 0.43 -10.25 -3.45
C GLN A 39 0.88 -11.46 -2.62
N ALA A 40 2.13 -11.49 -2.18
CA ALA A 40 2.64 -12.53 -1.28
C ALA A 40 1.87 -12.56 0.05
N LEU A 41 1.58 -11.38 0.61
CA LEU A 41 0.77 -11.24 1.82
C LEU A 41 -0.65 -11.76 1.60
N ALA A 42 -1.31 -11.40 0.49
CA ALA A 42 -2.68 -11.82 0.17
C ALA A 42 -2.81 -13.32 -0.11
N LEU A 43 -1.76 -13.95 -0.66
CA LEU A 43 -1.71 -15.39 -0.91
C LEU A 43 -1.46 -16.21 0.37
N ALA A 44 -0.96 -15.59 1.44
CA ALA A 44 -0.78 -16.26 2.72
C ALA A 44 -2.15 -16.51 3.38
N HIS A 45 -2.56 -17.79 3.47
CA HIS A 45 -3.84 -18.20 4.09
C HIS A 45 -4.07 -17.66 5.51
N ARG A 46 -3.00 -17.41 6.27
CA ARG A 46 -3.06 -16.79 7.60
C ARG A 46 -1.83 -15.91 7.81
N GLN A 47 -2.05 -14.61 7.99
CA GLN A 47 -1.00 -13.68 8.35
C GLN A 47 -0.96 -13.56 9.87
N SER A 48 0.21 -13.76 10.46
CA SER A 48 0.41 -13.43 11.87
C SER A 48 0.42 -11.91 12.06
N VAL A 49 0.07 -11.45 13.27
CA VAL A 49 0.15 -10.03 13.65
C VAL A 49 1.55 -9.46 13.36
N LYS A 50 2.59 -10.23 13.69
CA LYS A 50 3.98 -9.85 13.42
C LYS A 50 4.28 -9.66 11.93
N GLN A 51 3.74 -10.49 11.05
CA GLN A 51 3.91 -10.32 9.60
C GLN A 51 3.21 -9.05 9.09
N LEU A 52 2.03 -8.73 9.63
CA LEU A 52 1.32 -7.50 9.29
C LEU A 52 2.02 -6.26 9.82
N GLU A 53 2.57 -6.31 11.03
CA GLU A 53 3.37 -5.22 11.63
C GLU A 53 4.66 -5.00 10.85
N SER A 54 5.41 -6.04 10.51
CA SER A 54 6.62 -5.90 9.69
C SER A 54 6.33 -5.37 8.29
N PHE A 55 5.21 -5.78 7.68
CA PHE A 55 4.76 -5.21 6.41
C PHE A 55 4.40 -3.73 6.55
N ALA A 56 3.70 -3.36 7.63
CA ALA A 56 3.33 -1.98 7.92
C ALA A 56 4.56 -1.09 8.12
N ASP A 57 5.52 -1.54 8.93
CA ASP A 57 6.76 -0.82 9.24
C ASP A 57 7.62 -0.63 7.99
N ARG A 58 7.74 -1.66 7.13
CA ARG A 58 8.50 -1.57 5.86
C ARG A 58 7.93 -0.50 4.94
N TRP A 59 6.61 -0.41 4.84
CA TRP A 59 5.92 0.46 3.88
C TRP A 59 5.39 1.77 4.48
N GLY A 60 5.63 2.01 5.77
CA GLY A 60 5.15 3.19 6.49
C GLY A 60 3.62 3.27 6.60
N LEU A 61 2.94 2.12 6.61
CA LEU A 61 1.48 2.03 6.68
C LEU A 61 1.00 2.04 8.12
N LEU A 62 -0.10 2.74 8.37
CA LEU A 62 -0.84 2.65 9.61
C LEU A 62 -2.09 1.80 9.38
N PHE A 63 -2.08 0.56 9.86
CA PHE A 63 -3.32 -0.21 9.93
C PHE A 63 -4.13 0.26 11.15
N PRO A 64 -5.46 0.40 11.03
CA PRO A 64 -6.29 0.61 12.21
C PRO A 64 -6.02 -0.54 13.17
N LYS A 65 -5.55 -0.23 14.40
CA LYS A 65 -5.52 -1.22 15.47
C LYS A 65 -6.92 -1.81 15.56
N ARG A 66 -7.06 -3.13 15.38
CA ARG A 66 -8.35 -3.80 15.62
C ARG A 66 -8.79 -3.41 17.02
N PRO A 67 -10.03 -2.95 17.22
CA PRO A 67 -10.52 -2.67 18.56
C PRO A 67 -10.38 -3.97 19.36
N VAL A 68 -9.60 -3.90 20.44
CA VAL A 68 -9.53 -4.98 21.42
C VAL A 68 -10.96 -5.12 21.94
N HIS A 69 -11.66 -6.17 21.54
CA HIS A 69 -12.90 -6.55 22.22
C HIS A 69 -12.47 -6.97 23.62
N GLY A 70 -12.55 -6.02 24.57
CA GLY A 70 -12.50 -6.32 25.99
C GLY A 70 -13.68 -7.21 26.33
N GLY A 71 -13.40 -8.38 26.91
CA GLY A 71 -14.40 -9.31 27.42
C GLY A 71 -15.08 -8.80 28.69
#